data_AF-A0AA86RTF8-F1
#
_entry.id   AF-A0AA86RTF8-F1
#
_cell.length_a   1.000
_cell.length_b   1.000
_cell.length_c   1.000
_cell.angle_alpha   90.00
_cell.angle_beta   90.00
_cell.angle_gamma   90.00
#
_symmetry.space_group_name_H-M   'P 1'
#
loop_
_entity.id
_entity.type
_entity.pdbx_description
1 polymer ?
#
loop_
_entity_poly.entity_id
_entity_poly.type
_entity_poly.pdbx_seq_one_letter_code
_entity_poly.pdbx_strand_id
1 'polypeptide(L)'
;MWRRGANFEGDTANFIETEQLFETEEFKFSFLQARGSIPILWEQIVDLSYKPHLRVISHEETPKIVDRHFHDLMQRYGEVVALDLTDKHGEEGQLSAAYAAEMQNQQNVRYVAFDFHHYCGSSNFDNLKILYDKISEDFEKQRYFLIDRQGKVLEEQRGLFRANCIDSLDRTNVTQCYLAQKSLNLQLQRIGVLTSSECISMFEEEYGKFRILWAEQGDEISLEYAGTHALKGDLVRYGKQTLTGMIKDGVSALSRYYLNNFHDGLRQAIFISDALDLISGHYNVSRNVPSPFRSNNFEPLTYLPVASALIIGGLTATTLTLQQAGRNTHHYVSSVLCAGITAGVMAIVKANGRHFCSRPRLCGLL
;
A
#
# COMPACT_ATOMS: atom_id res chain seq x y z
N MET A 1 15.87 -1.01 -6.26
CA MET A 1 15.18 -1.52 -5.04
C MET A 1 13.70 -1.71 -5.36
N TRP A 2 12.98 -2.62 -4.72
CA TRP A 2 11.51 -2.52 -4.68
C TRP A 2 11.19 -1.16 -4.07
N ARG A 3 10.55 -0.26 -4.81
CA ARG A 3 10.47 1.17 -4.47
C ARG A 3 9.69 1.36 -3.17
N ARG A 4 10.41 1.50 -2.06
CA ARG A 4 9.89 1.76 -0.72
C ARG A 4 10.84 2.74 -0.05
N GLY A 5 10.32 3.56 0.86
CA GLY A 5 11.07 4.66 1.46
C GLY A 5 11.15 5.89 0.57
N ALA A 6 12.11 6.76 0.91
CA ALA A 6 12.51 7.92 0.12
C ALA A 6 13.86 7.70 -0.56
N ASN A 7 14.13 8.45 -1.63
CA ASN A 7 15.48 8.60 -2.19
C ASN A 7 16.26 9.72 -1.45
N PHE A 8 17.51 9.97 -1.85
CA PHE A 8 18.34 11.05 -1.28
C PHE A 8 17.81 12.47 -1.56
N GLU A 9 16.99 12.63 -2.59
CA GLU A 9 16.37 13.92 -2.93
C GLU A 9 15.12 14.22 -2.08
N GLY A 10 14.60 13.23 -1.34
CA GLY A 10 13.36 13.36 -0.56
C GLY A 10 12.11 12.86 -1.29
N ASP A 11 12.24 12.28 -2.48
CA ASP A 11 11.11 11.71 -3.20
C ASP A 11 10.73 10.36 -2.61
N THR A 12 9.49 10.26 -2.15
CA THR A 12 8.95 9.00 -1.63
C THR A 12 8.40 8.13 -2.73
N ALA A 13 8.64 6.83 -2.62
CA ALA A 13 7.95 5.86 -3.45
C ALA A 13 6.43 5.91 -3.22
N ASN A 14 5.68 5.54 -4.26
CA ASN A 14 4.20 5.42 -4.23
C ASN A 14 3.50 6.71 -3.77
N PHE A 15 4.06 7.87 -4.11
CA PHE A 15 3.42 9.15 -3.84
C PHE A 15 2.22 9.33 -4.77
N ILE A 16 1.03 9.45 -4.19
CA ILE A 16 -0.23 9.58 -4.92
C ILE A 16 -1.03 10.73 -4.33
N GLU A 17 -1.39 11.67 -5.18
CA GLU A 17 -2.38 12.69 -4.90
C GLU A 17 -3.79 12.15 -5.18
N THR A 18 -4.73 12.51 -4.33
CA THR A 18 -6.13 12.15 -4.46
C THR A 18 -6.95 13.40 -4.26
N GLU A 19 -7.59 13.83 -5.33
CA GLU A 19 -8.45 15.01 -5.36
C GLU A 19 -9.90 14.58 -5.45
N GLN A 20 -10.70 14.99 -4.47
CA GLN A 20 -12.15 14.84 -4.51
C GLN A 20 -12.78 16.12 -5.05
N LEU A 21 -13.47 16.00 -6.17
CA LEU A 21 -14.24 17.09 -6.77
C LEU A 21 -15.72 16.95 -6.43
N PHE A 22 -16.36 18.06 -6.09
CA PHE A 22 -17.81 18.14 -5.90
C PHE A 22 -18.31 19.41 -6.59
N GLU A 23 -19.28 19.28 -7.49
CA GLU A 23 -19.80 20.38 -8.29
C GLU A 23 -21.33 20.47 -8.13
N THR A 24 -21.80 21.70 -7.95
CA THR A 24 -23.21 22.09 -8.04
C THR A 24 -23.37 23.13 -9.15
N GLU A 25 -24.59 23.54 -9.44
CA GLU A 25 -24.83 24.58 -10.46
C GLU A 25 -24.18 25.93 -10.12
N GLU A 26 -23.95 26.19 -8.83
CA GLU A 26 -23.44 27.48 -8.34
C GLU A 26 -22.00 27.43 -7.85
N PHE A 27 -21.51 26.26 -7.44
CA PHE A 27 -20.22 26.13 -6.76
C PHE A 27 -19.44 24.90 -7.22
N LYS A 28 -18.11 25.02 -7.27
CA LYS A 28 -17.21 23.89 -7.44
C LYS A 28 -16.26 23.81 -6.26
N PHE A 29 -16.12 22.60 -5.74
CA PHE A 29 -15.29 22.28 -4.60
C PHE A 29 -14.20 21.30 -5.02
N SER A 30 -13.02 21.46 -4.42
CA SER A 30 -11.94 20.49 -4.50
C SER A 30 -11.34 20.24 -3.12
N PHE A 31 -11.06 18.98 -2.82
CA PHE A 31 -10.37 18.56 -1.61
C PHE A 31 -9.23 17.60 -1.95
N LEU A 32 -8.00 18.05 -1.73
CA LEU A 32 -6.79 17.32 -2.06
C LEU A 32 -6.21 16.61 -0.83
N GLN A 33 -5.80 15.37 -1.01
CA GLN A 33 -5.07 14.58 -0.02
C GLN A 33 -3.90 13.87 -0.68
N ALA A 34 -2.87 13.52 0.08
CA ALA A 34 -1.76 12.73 -0.44
C ALA A 34 -1.56 11.46 0.37
N ARG A 35 -0.95 10.47 -0.27
CA ARG A 35 -0.38 9.30 0.41
C ARG A 35 0.98 8.97 -0.19
N GLY A 36 1.80 8.27 0.58
CA GLY A 36 3.09 7.82 0.09
C GLY A 36 3.76 6.84 1.04
N SER A 37 4.91 6.33 0.61
CA SER A 37 5.80 5.56 1.48
C SER A 37 6.36 6.45 2.60
N ILE A 38 6.77 5.83 3.71
CA ILE A 38 7.38 6.55 4.84
C ILE A 38 8.69 7.20 4.36
N PRO A 39 8.91 8.51 4.61
CA PRO A 39 9.98 9.29 3.99
C PRO A 39 11.36 9.09 4.65
N ILE A 40 11.69 7.84 4.99
CA ILE A 40 13.01 7.45 5.50
C ILE A 40 13.62 6.38 4.60
N LEU A 41 14.89 6.07 4.79
CA LEU A 41 15.56 4.97 4.08
C LEU A 41 15.19 3.64 4.73
N TRP A 42 14.47 2.79 4.00
CA TRP A 42 14.15 1.44 4.41
C TRP A 42 13.95 0.52 3.22
N GLU A 43 14.22 -0.76 3.43
CA GLU A 43 14.08 -1.79 2.41
C GLU A 43 13.20 -2.93 2.91
N GLN A 44 12.50 -3.55 1.97
CA GLN A 44 11.79 -4.80 2.19
C GLN A 44 12.15 -5.74 1.05
N ILE A 45 13.00 -6.71 1.36
CA ILE A 45 13.56 -7.62 0.36
C ILE A 45 12.64 -8.83 0.25
N VAL A 46 12.01 -9.02 -0.91
CA VAL A 46 11.18 -10.19 -1.20
C VAL A 46 12.04 -11.46 -1.22
N ASP A 47 11.71 -12.45 -0.40
CA ASP A 47 12.49 -13.69 -0.19
C ASP A 47 11.65 -14.98 -0.15
N LEU A 48 10.55 -15.03 -0.93
CA LEU A 48 9.52 -16.11 -0.93
C LEU A 48 8.73 -16.24 0.38
N SER A 49 9.02 -15.44 1.40
CA SER A 49 8.26 -15.43 2.65
C SER A 49 6.87 -14.80 2.46
N TYR A 50 5.90 -15.24 3.25
CA TYR A 50 4.54 -14.67 3.25
C TYR A 50 4.52 -13.17 3.57
N LYS A 51 5.35 -12.75 4.52
CA LYS A 51 5.65 -11.35 4.82
C LYS A 51 7.16 -11.16 4.71
N PRO A 52 7.68 -10.45 3.69
CA PRO A 52 9.11 -10.21 3.58
C PRO A 52 9.59 -9.30 4.71
N HIS A 53 10.81 -9.57 5.19
CA HIS A 53 11.40 -8.83 6.31
C HIS A 53 11.64 -7.36 5.97
N LEU A 54 11.25 -6.48 6.89
CA LEU A 54 11.56 -5.06 6.82
C LEU A 54 12.89 -4.75 7.50
N ARG A 55 13.68 -3.90 6.85
CA ARG A 55 14.92 -3.36 7.40
C ARG A 55 15.00 -1.85 7.24
N VAL A 56 15.11 -1.14 8.36
CA VAL A 56 15.41 0.29 8.37
C VAL A 56 16.89 0.48 8.09
N ILE A 57 17.22 1.39 7.18
CA ILE A 57 18.60 1.72 6.82
C ILE A 57 18.97 2.99 7.60
N SER A 58 19.77 2.81 8.66
CA SER A 58 20.34 3.94 9.38
C SER A 58 21.42 4.61 8.53
N HIS A 59 21.19 5.87 8.15
CA HIS A 59 22.11 6.66 7.35
C HIS A 59 22.19 8.08 7.91
N GLU A 60 23.37 8.70 7.84
CA GLU A 60 23.60 10.05 8.38
C GLU A 60 22.78 11.14 7.67
N GLU A 61 22.36 10.87 6.43
CA GLU A 61 21.54 11.79 5.63
C GLU A 61 20.04 11.62 5.81
N THR A 62 19.57 10.61 6.55
CA THR A 62 18.13 10.39 6.77
C THR A 62 17.40 11.65 7.28
N PRO A 63 17.94 12.42 8.26
CA PRO A 63 17.28 13.66 8.68
C PRO A 63 17.13 14.68 7.54
N LYS A 64 18.17 14.83 6.70
CA LYS A 64 18.14 15.74 5.54
C LYS A 64 17.13 15.30 4.48
N ILE A 65 16.96 14.00 4.28
CA ILE A 65 15.97 13.43 3.36
C ILE A 65 14.56 13.76 3.83
N VAL A 66 14.28 13.57 5.12
CA VAL A 66 12.99 13.91 5.74
C VAL A 66 12.72 15.41 5.64
N ASP A 67 13.72 16.25 5.94
CA ASP A 67 13.64 17.71 5.81
C ASP A 67 13.28 18.12 4.39
N ARG A 68 14.00 17.61 3.38
CA ARG A 68 13.75 17.91 1.95
C ARG A 68 12.35 17.50 1.55
N HIS A 69 11.94 16.29 1.91
CA HIS A 69 10.62 15.75 1.58
C HIS A 69 9.50 16.67 2.08
N PHE A 70 9.54 17.05 3.36
CA PHE A 70 8.50 17.90 3.93
C PHE A 70 8.62 19.36 3.50
N HIS A 71 9.84 19.86 3.26
CA HIS A 71 10.03 21.19 2.70
C HIS A 71 9.34 21.34 1.34
N ASP A 72 9.53 20.36 0.44
CA ASP A 72 8.88 20.35 -0.86
C ASP A 72 7.34 20.26 -0.75
N LEU A 73 6.82 19.39 0.11
CA LEU A 73 5.38 19.32 0.35
C LEU A 73 4.81 20.62 0.91
N MET A 74 5.51 21.26 1.84
CA MET A 74 5.06 22.52 2.42
C MET A 74 5.08 23.67 1.41
N GLN A 75 6.08 23.67 0.51
CA GLN A 75 6.16 24.66 -0.57
C GLN A 75 4.99 24.52 -1.55
N ARG A 76 4.56 23.28 -1.83
CA ARG A 76 3.48 22.99 -2.78
C ARG A 76 2.07 23.14 -2.18
N TYR A 77 1.87 22.68 -0.94
CA TYR A 77 0.52 22.54 -0.37
C TYR A 77 0.28 23.33 0.92
N GLY A 78 1.28 24.01 1.47
CA GLY A 78 1.17 24.74 2.73
C GLY A 78 1.38 23.84 3.96
N GLU A 79 0.50 23.93 4.95
CA GLU A 79 0.68 23.17 6.20
C GLU A 79 0.52 21.65 5.97
N VAL A 80 1.44 20.83 6.48
CA VAL A 80 1.37 19.37 6.29
C VAL A 80 1.05 18.66 7.60
N VAL A 81 0.02 17.82 7.57
CA VAL A 81 -0.30 16.87 8.65
C VAL A 81 0.07 15.48 8.18
N ALA A 82 1.11 14.90 8.78
CA ALA A 82 1.60 13.57 8.48
C ALA A 82 0.92 12.54 9.38
N LEU A 83 0.06 11.70 8.79
CA LEU A 83 -0.64 10.61 9.45
C LEU A 83 0.13 9.30 9.28
N ASP A 84 0.64 8.77 10.39
CA ASP A 84 1.29 7.46 10.43
C ASP A 84 0.30 6.37 10.86
N LEU A 85 -0.08 5.50 9.91
CA LEU A 85 -1.05 4.41 10.08
C LEU A 85 -0.38 3.03 10.28
N THR A 86 0.92 3.02 10.60
CA THR A 86 1.67 1.77 10.83
C THR A 86 1.26 1.07 12.13
N ASP A 87 1.40 -0.25 12.13
CA ASP A 87 1.26 -1.05 13.34
C ASP A 87 2.45 -0.75 14.27
N LYS A 88 2.17 -0.58 15.57
CA LYS A 88 3.21 -0.28 16.56
C LYS A 88 3.95 -1.53 17.06
N HIS A 89 3.57 -2.71 16.57
CA HIS A 89 4.17 -3.99 16.92
C HIS A 89 5.06 -4.56 15.81
N GLY A 90 6.01 -5.43 16.20
CA GLY A 90 6.88 -6.16 15.28
C GLY A 90 7.83 -5.26 14.48
N GLU A 91 8.09 -5.66 13.23
CA GLU A 91 8.99 -4.94 12.32
C GLU A 91 8.40 -3.60 11.84
N GLU A 92 7.06 -3.50 11.69
CA GLU A 92 6.38 -2.23 11.37
C GLU A 92 6.58 -1.21 12.50
N GLY A 93 6.53 -1.67 13.75
CA GLY A 93 6.75 -0.83 14.93
C GLY A 93 8.16 -0.23 14.97
N GLN A 94 9.19 -0.96 14.50
CA GLN A 94 10.56 -0.43 14.42
C GLN A 94 10.67 0.68 13.38
N LEU A 95 10.06 0.48 12.19
CA LEU A 95 9.98 1.52 11.16
C LEU A 95 9.22 2.75 11.68
N SER A 96 8.10 2.51 12.35
CA SER A 96 7.26 3.55 12.93
C SER A 96 8.00 4.36 14.00
N ALA A 97 8.78 3.70 14.85
CA ALA A 97 9.61 4.36 15.86
C ALA A 97 10.74 5.18 15.23
N ALA A 98 11.40 4.65 14.20
CA ALA A 98 12.43 5.38 13.45
C ALA A 98 11.85 6.63 12.79
N TYR A 99 10.69 6.51 12.14
CA TYR A 99 10.01 7.65 11.56
C TYR A 99 9.58 8.67 12.61
N ALA A 100 9.00 8.22 13.73
CA ALA A 100 8.62 9.11 14.82
C ALA A 100 9.83 9.88 15.40
N ALA A 101 11.01 9.26 15.47
CA ALA A 101 12.23 9.93 15.92
C ALA A 101 12.65 11.06 14.96
N GLU A 102 12.60 10.81 13.65
CA GLU A 102 12.89 11.86 12.65
C GLU A 102 11.85 12.99 12.68
N MET A 103 10.57 12.65 12.90
CA MET A 103 9.50 13.64 13.00
C MET A 103 9.59 14.55 14.23
N GLN A 104 10.30 14.15 15.29
CA GLN A 104 10.57 15.03 16.44
C GLN A 104 11.46 16.23 16.06
N ASN A 105 12.29 16.09 15.03
CA ASN A 105 13.13 17.16 14.52
C ASN A 105 12.37 18.11 13.58
N GLN A 106 11.17 17.73 13.12
CA GLN A 106 10.34 18.53 12.22
C GLN A 106 9.46 19.51 13.00
N GLN A 107 9.85 20.79 13.01
CA GLN A 107 9.11 21.83 13.75
C GLN A 107 7.84 22.30 13.03
N ASN A 108 7.81 22.22 11.69
CA ASN A 108 6.74 22.80 10.87
C ASN A 108 5.74 21.75 10.34
N VAL A 109 5.86 20.49 10.77
CA VAL A 109 5.01 19.39 10.30
C VAL A 109 4.29 18.76 11.47
N ARG A 110 2.97 18.67 11.38
CA ARG A 110 2.16 18.04 12.41
C ARG A 110 2.20 16.51 12.23
N TYR A 111 2.92 15.83 13.11
CA TYR A 111 2.98 14.36 13.10
C TYR A 111 1.92 13.72 14.00
N VAL A 112 1.13 12.78 13.45
CA VAL A 112 0.09 12.05 14.18
C VAL A 112 0.25 10.55 13.97
N ALA A 113 0.68 9.86 15.03
CA ALA A 113 0.74 8.42 15.08
C ALA A 113 -0.63 7.81 15.43
N PHE A 114 -1.10 6.86 14.63
CA PHE A 114 -2.36 6.16 14.84
C PHE A 114 -2.22 4.68 14.49
N ASP A 115 -2.30 3.82 15.50
CA ASP A 115 -2.23 2.37 15.30
C ASP A 115 -3.54 1.84 14.70
N PHE A 116 -3.59 1.80 13.37
CA PHE A 116 -4.78 1.39 12.66
C PHE A 116 -5.19 -0.06 12.96
N HIS A 117 -4.23 -0.97 13.24
CA HIS A 117 -4.55 -2.36 13.53
C HIS A 117 -5.21 -2.52 14.89
N HIS A 118 -4.68 -1.82 15.89
CA HIS A 118 -5.26 -1.82 17.23
C HIS A 118 -6.68 -1.22 17.24
N TYR A 119 -6.87 -0.08 16.57
CA TYR A 119 -8.16 0.63 16.62
C TYR A 119 -9.18 0.12 15.60
N CYS A 120 -8.78 -0.30 14.40
CA CYS A 120 -9.70 -0.66 13.31
C CYS A 120 -9.60 -2.13 12.86
N GLY A 121 -8.85 -2.98 13.57
CA GLY A 121 -8.59 -4.37 13.20
C GLY A 121 -9.82 -5.29 13.13
N SER A 122 -10.88 -4.99 13.89
CA SER A 122 -12.13 -5.77 13.94
C SER A 122 -13.20 -5.30 12.95
N SER A 123 -12.80 -4.59 11.90
CA SER A 123 -13.70 -3.93 10.95
C SER A 123 -14.60 -2.84 11.57
N ASN A 124 -14.18 -2.30 12.71
CA ASN A 124 -14.85 -1.20 13.40
C ASN A 124 -14.23 0.15 12.99
N PHE A 125 -14.70 0.69 11.87
CA PHE A 125 -14.19 1.94 11.29
C PHE A 125 -14.76 3.19 11.96
N ASP A 126 -15.73 3.05 12.85
CA ASP A 126 -16.20 4.15 13.70
C ASP A 126 -15.05 4.71 14.57
N ASN A 127 -14.05 3.88 14.85
CA ASN A 127 -12.85 4.27 15.57
C ASN A 127 -11.94 5.25 14.79
N LEU A 128 -12.17 5.49 13.49
CA LEU A 128 -11.53 6.60 12.77
C LEU A 128 -11.95 7.95 13.31
N LYS A 129 -13.09 8.03 14.01
CA LYS A 129 -13.45 9.23 14.77
C LYS A 129 -12.36 9.60 15.79
N ILE A 130 -11.70 8.63 16.40
CA ILE A 130 -10.59 8.87 17.35
C ILE A 130 -9.42 9.54 16.65
N LEU A 131 -9.12 9.14 15.40
CA LEU A 131 -8.11 9.81 14.59
C LEU A 131 -8.56 11.24 14.25
N TYR A 132 -9.81 11.40 13.78
CA TYR A 132 -10.37 12.69 13.41
C TYR A 132 -10.40 13.68 14.57
N ASP A 133 -10.78 13.24 15.77
CA ASP A 133 -10.80 14.08 16.97
C ASP A 133 -9.41 14.62 17.34
N LYS A 134 -8.32 13.95 16.92
CA LYS A 134 -6.94 14.43 17.11
C LYS A 134 -6.48 15.46 16.07
N ILE A 135 -7.14 15.51 14.92
CA ILE A 135 -6.74 16.33 13.76
C ILE A 135 -7.84 17.31 13.32
N SER A 136 -8.96 17.37 14.04
CA SER A 136 -10.13 18.17 13.68
C SER A 136 -9.81 19.65 13.58
N GLU A 137 -9.01 20.17 14.53
CA GLU A 137 -8.53 21.55 14.49
C GLU A 137 -7.68 21.85 13.25
N ASP A 138 -6.80 20.92 12.87
CA ASP A 138 -5.99 21.04 11.67
C ASP A 138 -6.87 20.97 10.42
N PHE A 139 -7.87 20.07 10.41
CA PHE A 139 -8.80 19.88 9.31
C PHE A 139 -9.63 21.13 9.04
N GLU A 140 -10.11 21.79 10.10
CA GLU A 140 -10.83 23.06 10.00
C GLU A 140 -9.94 24.23 9.57
N LYS A 141 -8.65 24.22 9.89
CA LYS A 141 -7.69 25.25 9.44
C LYS A 141 -7.31 25.10 7.98
N GLN A 142 -7.07 23.86 7.54
CA GLN A 142 -6.58 23.56 6.19
C GLN A 142 -7.64 23.74 5.10
N ARG A 143 -8.93 23.63 5.46
CA ARG A 143 -10.08 23.91 4.57
C ARG A 143 -10.05 23.07 3.28
N TYR A 144 -10.83 23.49 2.31
CA TYR A 144 -10.94 22.93 0.96
C TYR A 144 -10.99 24.08 -0.04
N PHE A 145 -10.76 23.80 -1.32
CA PHE A 145 -10.88 24.78 -2.39
C PHE A 145 -12.35 24.98 -2.78
N LEU A 146 -12.76 26.24 -3.00
CA LEU A 146 -14.11 26.60 -3.42
C LEU A 146 -14.08 27.76 -4.40
N ILE A 147 -14.74 27.58 -5.54
CA ILE A 147 -15.02 28.64 -6.52
C ILE A 147 -16.52 28.77 -6.77
N ASP A 148 -16.96 30.00 -7.03
CA ASP A 148 -18.32 30.24 -7.52
C ASP A 148 -18.43 30.02 -9.04
N ARG A 149 -19.66 30.07 -9.55
CA ARG A 149 -20.00 29.96 -10.97
C ARG A 149 -19.30 31.02 -11.84
N GLN A 150 -18.94 32.18 -11.27
CA GLN A 150 -18.24 33.26 -11.95
C GLN A 150 -16.72 33.05 -11.97
N GLY A 151 -16.22 31.97 -11.35
CA GLY A 151 -14.80 31.65 -11.26
C GLY A 151 -14.05 32.43 -10.17
N LYS A 152 -14.77 33.11 -9.27
CA LYS A 152 -14.15 33.77 -8.12
C LYS A 152 -13.83 32.73 -7.05
N VAL A 153 -12.57 32.72 -6.63
CA VAL A 153 -12.10 31.90 -5.51
C VAL A 153 -12.68 32.46 -4.21
N LEU A 154 -13.48 31.62 -3.53
CA LEU A 154 -14.09 31.93 -2.24
C LEU A 154 -13.28 31.35 -1.08
N GLU A 155 -12.66 30.17 -1.28
CA GLU A 155 -11.78 29.54 -0.31
C GLU A 155 -10.65 28.82 -1.04
N GLU A 156 -9.46 28.78 -0.42
CA GLU A 156 -8.31 28.01 -0.89
C GLU A 156 -7.96 26.97 0.17
N GLN A 157 -7.56 25.77 -0.29
CA GLN A 157 -6.99 24.77 0.60
C GLN A 157 -5.57 25.18 1.01
N ARG A 158 -5.30 25.23 2.31
CA ARG A 158 -4.05 25.76 2.89
C ARG A 158 -3.14 24.70 3.50
N GLY A 159 -3.52 23.44 3.38
CA GLY A 159 -2.71 22.34 3.87
C GLY A 159 -3.08 21.00 3.29
N LEU A 160 -2.30 20.00 3.66
CA LEU A 160 -2.34 18.65 3.13
C LEU A 160 -2.31 17.61 4.25
N PHE A 161 -3.29 16.72 4.23
CA PHE A 161 -3.22 15.46 4.96
C PHE A 161 -2.45 14.45 4.13
N ARG A 162 -1.29 14.03 4.65
CA ARG A 162 -0.46 12.98 4.06
C ARG A 162 -0.56 11.71 4.88
N ALA A 163 -1.17 10.66 4.33
CA ALA A 163 -1.28 9.37 4.98
C ALA A 163 -0.16 8.41 4.53
N ASN A 164 0.56 7.84 5.49
CA ASN A 164 1.61 6.86 5.23
C ASN A 164 1.19 5.46 5.70
N CYS A 165 1.55 4.45 4.91
CA CYS A 165 1.46 3.05 5.30
C CYS A 165 2.57 2.23 4.61
N ILE A 166 2.95 1.12 5.23
CA ILE A 166 3.95 0.18 4.72
C ILE A 166 3.40 -0.71 3.58
N ASP A 167 2.25 -1.36 3.78
CA ASP A 167 1.80 -2.47 2.92
C ASP A 167 0.33 -2.48 2.51
N SER A 168 -0.50 -1.58 3.05
CA SER A 168 -1.93 -1.59 2.73
C SER A 168 -2.36 -0.25 2.20
N LEU A 169 -2.55 -0.23 0.88
CA LEU A 169 -3.46 0.70 0.23
C LEU A 169 -4.78 0.80 0.99
N ASP A 170 -5.24 -0.31 1.58
CA ASP A 170 -6.51 -0.40 2.30
C ASP A 170 -6.58 0.53 3.53
N ARG A 171 -5.52 0.59 4.37
CA ARG A 171 -5.49 1.50 5.55
C ARG A 171 -5.55 2.97 5.13
N THR A 172 -4.74 3.32 4.13
CA THR A 172 -4.68 4.69 3.60
C THR A 172 -5.96 5.06 2.85
N ASN A 173 -6.53 4.15 2.07
CA ASN A 173 -7.74 4.40 1.28
C ASN A 173 -8.95 4.61 2.20
N VAL A 174 -9.09 3.78 3.23
CA VAL A 174 -10.15 3.94 4.23
C VAL A 174 -10.01 5.27 4.99
N THR A 175 -8.79 5.64 5.36
CA THR A 175 -8.54 6.93 6.04
C THR A 175 -8.82 8.13 5.13
N GLN A 176 -8.34 8.09 3.88
CA GLN A 176 -8.59 9.15 2.89
C GLN A 176 -10.08 9.27 2.55
N CYS A 177 -10.80 8.15 2.43
CA CYS A 177 -12.24 8.11 2.22
C CYS A 177 -13.00 8.73 3.40
N TYR A 178 -12.58 8.44 4.64
CA TYR A 178 -13.18 9.04 5.83
C TYR A 178 -12.98 10.56 5.89
N LEU A 179 -11.77 11.04 5.59
CA LEU A 179 -11.48 12.47 5.54
C LEU A 179 -12.24 13.17 4.41
N ALA A 180 -12.34 12.53 3.25
CA ALA A 180 -13.14 13.00 2.12
C ALA A 180 -14.63 13.09 2.48
N GLN A 181 -15.17 12.11 3.22
CA GLN A 181 -16.53 12.14 3.72
C GLN A 181 -16.75 13.35 4.65
N LYS A 182 -15.79 13.63 5.55
CA LYS A 182 -15.85 14.80 6.43
C LYS A 182 -15.80 16.10 5.66
N SER A 183 -14.92 16.20 4.66
CA SER A 183 -14.84 17.36 3.76
C SER A 183 -16.16 17.58 3.02
N LEU A 184 -16.72 16.51 2.42
CA LEU A 184 -18.00 16.57 1.71
C LEU A 184 -19.15 17.01 2.62
N ASN A 185 -19.21 16.54 3.87
CA ASN A 185 -20.21 17.01 4.83
C ASN A 185 -20.09 18.53 5.07
N LEU A 186 -18.87 19.05 5.28
CA LEU A 186 -18.65 20.48 5.47
C LEU A 186 -19.02 21.30 4.22
N GLN A 187 -18.77 20.76 3.02
CA GLN A 187 -19.14 21.38 1.75
C GLN A 187 -20.66 21.43 1.57
N LEU A 188 -21.36 20.33 1.83
CA LEU A 188 -22.82 20.25 1.76
C LEU A 188 -23.51 21.13 2.82
N GLN A 189 -22.93 21.24 4.02
CA GLN A 189 -23.40 22.15 5.06
C GLN A 189 -23.19 23.62 4.67
N ARG A 190 -22.08 23.95 4.01
CA ARG A 190 -21.78 25.32 3.53
C ARG A 190 -22.82 25.82 2.53
N ILE A 191 -23.33 24.95 1.66
CA ILE A 191 -24.37 25.28 0.66
C ILE A 191 -25.80 25.10 1.19
N GLY A 192 -25.96 24.73 2.46
CA GLY A 192 -27.27 24.55 3.09
C GLY A 192 -28.06 23.31 2.66
N VAL A 193 -27.41 22.34 1.99
CA VAL A 193 -28.03 21.05 1.65
C VAL A 193 -28.16 20.15 2.89
N LEU A 194 -27.18 20.21 3.79
CA LEU A 194 -27.21 19.53 5.08
C LEU A 194 -27.26 20.54 6.22
N THR A 195 -27.99 20.22 7.29
CA THR A 195 -27.88 20.93 8.57
C THR A 195 -26.59 20.56 9.30
N SER A 196 -26.21 21.34 10.33
CA SER A 196 -25.00 21.07 11.12
C SER A 196 -25.02 19.73 11.88
N SER A 197 -26.21 19.18 12.12
CA SER A 197 -26.41 17.86 12.73
C SER A 197 -26.43 16.70 11.73
N GLU A 198 -26.65 16.99 10.45
CA GLU A 198 -26.76 15.97 9.42
C GLU A 198 -25.41 15.60 8.82
N CYS A 199 -25.32 14.36 8.33
CA CYS A 199 -24.16 13.80 7.67
C CYS A 199 -24.63 13.04 6.44
N ILE A 200 -23.81 13.00 5.38
CA ILE A 200 -24.11 12.25 4.16
C ILE A 200 -24.39 10.77 4.45
N SER A 201 -23.79 10.20 5.50
CA SER A 201 -24.04 8.82 5.93
C SER A 201 -25.49 8.52 6.32
N MET A 202 -26.31 9.55 6.60
CA MET A 202 -27.74 9.40 6.86
C MET A 202 -28.56 9.17 5.59
N PHE A 203 -27.97 9.45 4.41
CA PHE A 203 -28.61 9.33 3.10
C PHE A 203 -28.03 8.11 2.38
N GLU A 204 -28.70 6.95 2.52
CA GLU A 204 -28.13 5.66 2.10
C GLU A 204 -27.78 5.57 0.61
N GLU A 205 -28.58 6.20 -0.26
CA GLU A 205 -28.37 6.13 -1.71
C GLU A 205 -27.13 6.95 -2.13
N GLU A 206 -27.07 8.22 -1.72
CA GLU A 206 -25.97 9.13 -2.01
C GLU A 206 -24.68 8.64 -1.35
N TYR A 207 -24.76 8.18 -0.11
CA TYR A 207 -23.62 7.62 0.59
C TYR A 207 -23.16 6.31 -0.05
N GLY A 208 -24.08 5.49 -0.58
CA GLY A 208 -23.77 4.31 -1.37
C GLY A 208 -22.95 4.64 -2.62
N LYS A 209 -23.33 5.68 -3.37
CA LYS A 209 -22.59 6.17 -4.55
C LYS A 209 -21.18 6.65 -4.17
N PHE A 210 -21.07 7.45 -3.11
CA PHE A 210 -19.79 7.91 -2.57
C PHE A 210 -18.86 6.74 -2.20
N ARG A 211 -19.41 5.75 -1.49
CA ARG A 211 -18.67 4.54 -1.08
C ARG A 211 -18.19 3.71 -2.26
N ILE A 212 -19.03 3.53 -3.28
CA ILE A 212 -18.65 2.79 -4.50
C ILE A 212 -17.50 3.49 -5.20
N LEU A 213 -17.56 4.81 -5.38
CA LEU A 213 -16.51 5.60 -6.02
C LEU A 213 -15.15 5.42 -5.33
N TRP A 214 -15.11 5.54 -3.99
CA TRP A 214 -13.88 5.36 -3.21
C TRP A 214 -13.36 3.92 -3.20
N ALA A 215 -14.26 2.94 -3.33
CA ALA A 215 -13.86 1.54 -3.43
C ALA A 215 -13.26 1.21 -4.81
N GLU A 216 -13.85 1.75 -5.88
CA GLU A 216 -13.32 1.62 -7.24
C GLU A 216 -11.96 2.30 -7.37
N GLN A 217 -11.82 3.52 -6.86
CA GLN A 217 -10.53 4.19 -6.78
C GLN A 217 -9.49 3.35 -6.04
N GLY A 218 -9.85 2.79 -4.88
CA GLY A 218 -8.98 1.89 -4.12
C GLY A 218 -8.59 0.66 -4.93
N ASP A 219 -9.54 0.03 -5.63
CA ASP A 219 -9.30 -1.13 -6.48
C ASP A 219 -8.35 -0.81 -7.63
N GLU A 220 -8.51 0.34 -8.31
CA GLU A 220 -7.66 0.76 -9.43
C GLU A 220 -6.21 1.04 -8.98
N ILE A 221 -6.00 1.76 -7.89
CA ILE A 221 -4.64 1.96 -7.39
C ILE A 221 -4.03 0.62 -6.94
N SER A 222 -4.83 -0.29 -6.38
CA SER A 222 -4.32 -1.60 -5.98
C SER A 222 -3.88 -2.41 -7.19
N LEU A 223 -4.62 -2.33 -8.31
CA LEU A 223 -4.25 -2.99 -9.55
C LEU A 223 -2.91 -2.45 -10.07
N GLU A 224 -2.71 -1.13 -10.03
CA GLU A 224 -1.45 -0.50 -10.45
C GLU A 224 -0.28 -0.91 -9.54
N TYR A 225 -0.50 -0.94 -8.22
CA TYR A 225 0.56 -1.17 -7.24
C TYR A 225 0.90 -2.65 -7.02
N ALA A 226 -0.12 -3.50 -6.91
CA ALA A 226 0.01 -4.90 -6.49
C ALA A 226 -0.49 -5.91 -7.53
N GLY A 227 -0.91 -5.45 -8.72
CA GLY A 227 -1.46 -6.31 -9.78
C GLY A 227 -2.78 -6.99 -9.40
N THR A 228 -3.43 -6.57 -8.31
CA THR A 228 -4.65 -7.16 -7.76
C THR A 228 -5.58 -6.07 -7.23
N HIS A 229 -6.88 -6.33 -7.17
CA HIS A 229 -7.84 -5.43 -6.50
C HIS A 229 -7.49 -5.21 -5.01
N ALA A 230 -8.03 -4.14 -4.42
CA ALA A 230 -7.78 -3.77 -3.03
C ALA A 230 -8.33 -4.86 -2.09
N LEU A 231 -7.65 -5.13 -0.98
CA LEU A 231 -8.22 -6.00 0.05
C LEU A 231 -9.23 -5.17 0.83
N LYS A 232 -10.31 -5.79 1.28
CA LYS A 232 -11.41 -5.10 1.97
C LYS A 232 -12.14 -4.07 1.08
N GLY A 233 -12.11 -4.19 -0.25
CA GLY A 233 -12.90 -3.30 -1.13
C GLY A 233 -14.40 -3.27 -0.77
N ASP A 234 -14.94 -4.41 -0.32
CA ASP A 234 -16.33 -4.55 0.15
C ASP A 234 -16.64 -3.70 1.38
N LEU A 235 -15.64 -3.42 2.21
CA LEU A 235 -15.81 -2.53 3.35
C LEU A 235 -16.03 -1.09 2.90
N VAL A 236 -15.26 -0.63 1.90
CA VAL A 236 -15.45 0.70 1.35
C VAL A 236 -16.78 0.77 0.61
N ARG A 237 -17.18 -0.28 -0.13
CA ARG A 237 -18.48 -0.35 -0.85
C ARG A 237 -19.70 -0.41 0.08
N TYR A 238 -19.66 -1.25 1.12
CA TYR A 238 -20.85 -1.63 1.90
C TYR A 238 -20.78 -1.25 3.39
N GLY A 239 -19.66 -0.73 3.89
CA GLY A 239 -19.47 -0.35 5.30
C GLY A 239 -19.35 -1.53 6.28
N LYS A 240 -19.48 -2.77 5.79
CA LYS A 240 -19.28 -4.02 6.55
C LYS A 240 -18.60 -5.05 5.65
N GLN A 241 -17.74 -5.89 6.21
CA GLN A 241 -17.19 -7.03 5.49
C GLN A 241 -18.28 -8.07 5.22
N THR A 242 -18.51 -8.41 3.96
CA THR A 242 -19.42 -9.49 3.57
C THR A 242 -18.66 -10.83 3.49
N LEU A 243 -19.36 -11.95 3.68
CA LEU A 243 -18.77 -13.29 3.55
C LEU A 243 -18.18 -13.54 2.15
N THR A 244 -18.84 -13.01 1.11
CA THR A 244 -18.35 -13.03 -0.28
C THR A 244 -17.09 -12.18 -0.43
N GLY A 245 -17.06 -11.01 0.23
CA GLY A 245 -15.88 -10.14 0.32
C GLY A 245 -14.69 -10.80 0.99
N MET A 246 -14.90 -11.56 2.07
CA MET A 246 -13.81 -12.31 2.73
C MET A 246 -13.21 -13.39 1.81
N ILE A 247 -14.01 -14.04 0.97
CA ILE A 247 -13.52 -15.01 -0.02
C ILE A 247 -12.76 -14.29 -1.13
N LYS A 248 -13.29 -13.17 -1.65
CA LYS A 248 -12.61 -12.34 -2.66
C LYS A 248 -11.30 -11.74 -2.13
N ASP A 249 -11.28 -11.35 -0.87
CA ASP A 249 -10.09 -10.89 -0.14
C ASP A 249 -9.09 -12.04 0.03
N GLY A 250 -9.55 -13.25 0.36
CA GLY A 250 -8.70 -14.44 0.43
C GLY A 250 -8.07 -14.81 -0.91
N VAL A 251 -8.86 -14.78 -2.00
CA VAL A 251 -8.37 -15.00 -3.36
C VAL A 251 -7.42 -13.88 -3.78
N SER A 252 -7.68 -12.63 -3.41
CA SER A 252 -6.80 -11.50 -3.70
C SER A 252 -5.51 -11.55 -2.88
N ALA A 253 -5.55 -12.01 -1.62
CA ALA A 253 -4.37 -12.22 -0.79
C ALA A 253 -3.52 -13.40 -1.27
N LEU A 254 -4.14 -14.48 -1.73
CA LEU A 254 -3.45 -15.60 -2.37
C LEU A 254 -2.89 -15.22 -3.74
N SER A 255 -3.64 -14.43 -4.51
CA SER A 255 -3.16 -13.86 -5.78
C SER A 255 -2.02 -12.89 -5.52
N ARG A 256 -2.07 -12.05 -4.49
CA ARG A 256 -0.96 -11.19 -4.06
C ARG A 256 0.23 -12.02 -3.62
N TYR A 257 0.06 -13.06 -2.82
CA TYR A 257 1.17 -13.94 -2.44
C TYR A 257 1.79 -14.63 -3.66
N TYR A 258 0.96 -15.11 -4.59
CA TYR A 258 1.41 -15.76 -5.81
C TYR A 258 2.06 -14.80 -6.81
N LEU A 259 1.48 -13.60 -7.00
CA LEU A 259 2.05 -12.53 -7.80
C LEU A 259 3.35 -12.05 -7.12
N ASN A 260 3.31 -11.61 -5.87
CA ASN A 260 4.46 -11.07 -5.14
C ASN A 260 5.67 -12.03 -5.07
N ASN A 261 5.43 -13.35 -5.03
CA ASN A 261 6.52 -14.35 -4.94
C ASN A 261 6.86 -15.05 -6.26
N PHE A 262 5.90 -15.27 -7.15
CA PHE A 262 6.05 -16.18 -8.31
C PHE A 262 5.71 -15.55 -9.66
N HIS A 263 4.79 -14.57 -9.72
CA HIS A 263 4.35 -13.92 -10.96
C HIS A 263 4.74 -12.44 -11.08
N ASP A 264 5.41 -11.88 -10.08
CA ASP A 264 6.04 -10.56 -10.08
C ASP A 264 7.14 -10.45 -11.14
N GLY A 265 7.55 -11.60 -11.69
CA GLY A 265 8.43 -11.71 -12.84
C GLY A 265 7.74 -11.57 -14.20
N LEU A 266 6.41 -11.62 -14.30
CA LEU A 266 5.72 -11.45 -15.58
C LEU A 266 5.23 -10.02 -15.78
N ARG A 267 6.21 -9.18 -16.10
CA ARG A 267 6.09 -7.98 -16.92
C ARG A 267 5.32 -6.80 -16.32
N GLN A 268 4.17 -6.91 -15.65
CA GLN A 268 3.37 -5.70 -15.37
C GLN A 268 3.97 -4.75 -14.31
N ALA A 269 4.26 -5.15 -13.07
CA ALA A 269 4.77 -4.22 -12.05
C ALA A 269 6.22 -3.75 -12.30
N ILE A 270 7.07 -4.65 -12.81
CA ILE A 270 8.44 -4.31 -13.24
C ILE A 270 8.43 -3.47 -14.52
N PHE A 271 7.60 -3.77 -15.54
CA PHE A 271 7.46 -2.87 -16.69
C PHE A 271 6.78 -1.58 -16.28
N ILE A 272 5.85 -1.52 -15.34
CA ILE A 272 5.25 -0.26 -14.91
C ILE A 272 6.33 0.57 -14.22
N SER A 273 7.12 0.00 -13.32
CA SER A 273 8.23 0.72 -12.69
C SER A 273 9.30 1.15 -13.71
N ASP A 274 9.73 0.23 -14.60
CA ASP A 274 10.74 0.47 -15.62
C ASP A 274 10.21 1.41 -16.75
N ALA A 275 8.92 1.34 -17.08
CA ALA A 275 8.27 2.24 -18.04
C ALA A 275 8.02 3.61 -17.41
N LEU A 276 7.67 3.67 -16.13
CA LEU A 276 7.63 4.94 -15.40
C LEU A 276 9.01 5.57 -15.40
N ASP A 277 10.10 4.82 -15.22
CA ASP A 277 11.47 5.37 -15.32
C ASP A 277 11.83 5.85 -16.73
N LEU A 278 11.36 5.14 -17.74
CA LEU A 278 11.57 5.53 -19.13
C LEU A 278 10.76 6.78 -19.50
N ILE A 279 9.50 6.84 -19.08
CA ILE A 279 8.57 7.93 -19.38
C ILE A 279 8.88 9.19 -18.55
N SER A 280 9.23 9.02 -17.27
CA SER A 280 9.67 10.11 -16.38
C SER A 280 11.08 10.61 -16.71
N GLY A 281 11.82 9.91 -17.57
CA GLY A 281 13.17 10.28 -17.98
C GLY A 281 14.26 9.94 -16.95
N HIS A 282 13.93 9.18 -15.90
CA HIS A 282 14.91 8.69 -14.92
C HIS A 282 15.91 7.70 -15.53
N TYR A 283 15.53 6.98 -16.58
CA TYR A 283 16.44 6.12 -17.34
C TYR A 283 16.61 6.62 -18.78
N ASN A 284 17.85 6.98 -19.16
CA ASN A 284 18.15 7.43 -20.52
C ASN A 284 18.75 6.30 -21.36
N VAL A 285 18.07 5.95 -22.45
CA VAL A 285 18.46 4.84 -23.33
C VAL A 285 19.67 5.24 -24.16
N SER A 286 20.84 4.73 -23.79
CA SER A 286 22.08 4.89 -24.55
C SER A 286 22.28 3.75 -25.54
N ARG A 287 22.45 4.08 -26.84
CA ARG A 287 22.70 3.08 -27.90
C ARG A 287 24.03 2.32 -27.74
N ASN A 288 24.95 2.87 -26.95
CA ASN A 288 26.29 2.33 -26.72
C ASN A 288 26.36 1.34 -25.55
N VAL A 289 25.28 1.21 -24.78
CA VAL A 289 25.20 0.32 -23.62
C VAL A 289 24.28 -0.85 -23.96
N PRO A 290 24.66 -2.10 -23.68
CA PRO A 290 23.77 -3.24 -23.86
C PRO A 290 22.49 -3.05 -23.05
N SER A 291 21.35 -3.47 -23.63
CA SER A 291 20.07 -3.35 -22.95
C SER A 291 20.11 -4.04 -21.58
N PRO A 292 19.69 -3.38 -20.49
CA PRO A 292 19.58 -3.98 -19.15
C PRO A 292 18.56 -5.13 -19.12
N PHE A 293 17.73 -5.26 -20.17
CA PHE A 293 16.83 -6.38 -20.37
C PHE A 293 17.48 -7.58 -21.07
N ARG A 294 18.77 -7.54 -21.44
CA ARG A 294 19.46 -8.72 -21.98
C ARG A 294 19.42 -9.85 -20.96
N SER A 295 18.80 -10.96 -21.35
CA SER A 295 18.67 -12.18 -20.56
C SER A 295 20.07 -12.73 -20.24
N ASN A 296 20.44 -12.73 -18.95
CA ASN A 296 21.47 -13.64 -18.47
C ASN A 296 20.83 -15.04 -18.44
N ASN A 297 21.54 -16.04 -18.97
CA ASN A 297 21.10 -17.44 -19.18
C ASN A 297 20.61 -18.22 -17.93
N PHE A 298 20.38 -17.55 -16.80
CA PHE A 298 19.73 -18.10 -15.62
C PHE A 298 18.33 -17.49 -15.49
N GLU A 299 17.36 -18.08 -16.19
CA GLU A 299 15.96 -17.74 -15.98
C GLU A 299 15.41 -18.50 -14.76
N PRO A 300 15.07 -17.83 -13.65
CA PRO A 300 14.39 -18.48 -12.52
C PRO A 300 13.07 -19.15 -12.92
N LEU A 301 12.51 -18.77 -14.08
CA LEU A 301 11.32 -19.34 -14.71
C LEU A 301 11.44 -20.85 -15.02
N THR A 302 12.64 -21.38 -15.22
CA THR A 302 12.82 -22.80 -15.58
C THR A 302 12.77 -23.73 -14.36
N TYR A 303 13.21 -23.23 -13.20
CA TYR A 303 13.34 -24.05 -11.98
C TYR A 303 12.09 -23.99 -11.09
N LEU A 304 11.29 -22.94 -11.19
CA LEU A 304 10.12 -22.74 -10.34
C LEU A 304 8.97 -23.73 -10.61
N PRO A 305 8.58 -24.02 -11.87
CA PRO A 305 7.57 -25.05 -12.17
C PRO A 305 8.06 -26.43 -11.75
N VAL A 306 9.37 -26.70 -11.90
CA VAL A 306 10.00 -27.95 -11.50
C VAL A 306 10.01 -28.10 -9.97
N ALA A 307 10.41 -27.06 -9.24
CA ALA A 307 10.38 -27.05 -7.77
C ALA A 307 8.94 -27.19 -7.24
N SER A 308 7.99 -26.48 -7.84
CA SER A 308 6.56 -26.56 -7.48
C SER A 308 5.99 -27.95 -7.76
N ALA A 309 6.31 -28.54 -8.91
CA ALA A 309 5.90 -29.90 -9.26
C ALA A 309 6.53 -30.95 -8.33
N LEU A 310 7.79 -30.77 -7.92
CA LEU A 310 8.45 -31.65 -6.94
C LEU A 310 7.81 -31.54 -5.55
N ILE A 311 7.44 -30.33 -5.12
CA ILE A 311 6.77 -30.13 -3.81
C ILE A 311 5.35 -30.70 -3.84
N ILE A 312 4.55 -30.41 -4.88
CA ILE A 312 3.18 -30.93 -5.03
C ILE A 312 3.21 -32.45 -5.21
N GLY A 313 4.11 -32.96 -6.05
CA GLY A 313 4.33 -34.40 -6.23
C GLY A 313 4.77 -35.08 -4.93
N GLY A 314 5.66 -34.44 -4.17
CA GLY A 314 6.11 -34.91 -2.87
C GLY A 314 5.01 -34.95 -1.81
N LEU A 315 4.20 -33.88 -1.70
CA LEU A 315 3.06 -33.81 -0.78
C LEU A 315 1.95 -34.80 -1.14
N THR A 316 1.62 -34.93 -2.43
CA THR A 316 0.60 -35.89 -2.90
C THR A 316 1.06 -37.33 -2.68
N ALA A 317 2.32 -37.66 -3.02
CA ALA A 317 2.91 -38.97 -2.74
C ALA A 317 2.94 -39.27 -1.23
N THR A 318 3.30 -38.29 -0.39
CA THR A 318 3.30 -38.43 1.07
C THR A 318 1.89 -38.70 1.59
N THR A 319 0.89 -37.98 1.09
CA THR A 319 -0.53 -38.14 1.51
C THR A 319 -1.09 -39.50 1.11
N LEU A 320 -0.82 -39.95 -0.13
CA LEU A 320 -1.27 -41.25 -0.64
C LEU A 320 -0.59 -42.41 0.10
N THR A 321 0.71 -42.32 0.35
CA THR A 321 1.46 -43.34 1.09
C THR A 321 1.07 -43.38 2.56
N LEU A 322 0.74 -42.24 3.19
CA LEU A 322 0.27 -42.16 4.56
C LEU A 322 -1.14 -42.76 4.72
N GLN A 323 -2.05 -42.53 3.76
CA GLN A 323 -3.37 -43.18 3.74
C GLN A 323 -3.28 -44.70 3.57
N GLN A 324 -2.27 -45.19 2.86
CA GLN A 324 -2.00 -46.61 2.67
C GLN A 324 -1.15 -47.23 3.81
N ALA A 325 -0.51 -46.41 4.64
CA ALA A 325 0.38 -46.84 5.72
C ALA A 325 -0.33 -47.60 6.85
N GLY A 326 -1.66 -47.43 7.00
CA GLY A 326 -2.46 -48.24 7.93
C GLY A 326 -2.47 -49.74 7.62
N ARG A 327 -1.92 -50.19 6.48
CA ARG A 327 -1.92 -51.60 6.05
C ARG A 327 -0.53 -52.24 5.95
N ASN A 328 0.58 -51.50 5.96
CA ASN A 328 1.91 -52.07 5.77
C ASN A 328 3.06 -51.15 6.22
N THR A 329 4.04 -51.69 6.94
CA THR A 329 5.20 -50.97 7.50
C THR A 329 6.10 -50.33 6.43
N HIS A 330 6.20 -50.93 5.24
CA HIS A 330 6.96 -50.38 4.12
C HIS A 330 6.39 -49.06 3.59
N HIS A 331 5.07 -48.84 3.65
CA HIS A 331 4.45 -47.60 3.21
C HIS A 331 4.69 -46.46 4.21
N TYR A 332 4.88 -46.78 5.49
CA TYR A 332 5.25 -45.80 6.51
C TYR A 332 6.67 -45.25 6.28
N VAL A 333 7.64 -46.13 6.00
CA VAL A 333 9.03 -45.73 5.69
C VAL A 333 9.10 -44.90 4.41
N SER A 334 8.33 -45.28 3.38
CA SER A 334 8.21 -44.51 2.13
C SER A 334 7.61 -43.11 2.36
N SER A 335 6.58 -43.00 3.19
CA SER A 335 5.96 -41.72 3.55
C SER A 335 6.94 -40.78 4.27
N VAL A 336 7.72 -41.31 5.22
CA VAL A 336 8.75 -40.54 5.94
C VAL A 336 9.87 -40.06 4.99
N LEU A 337 10.30 -40.91 4.06
CA LEU A 337 11.31 -40.54 3.05
C LEU A 337 10.78 -39.47 2.09
N CYS A 338 9.55 -39.62 1.57
CA CYS A 338 8.92 -38.61 0.71
C CYS A 338 8.72 -37.29 1.44
N ALA A 339 8.29 -37.31 2.70
CA ALA A 339 8.16 -36.13 3.54
C ALA A 339 9.52 -35.46 3.77
N GLY A 340 10.58 -36.24 4.04
CA GLY A 340 11.94 -35.74 4.23
C GLY A 340 12.53 -35.09 2.97
N ILE A 341 12.35 -35.71 1.81
CA ILE A 341 12.79 -35.15 0.51
C ILE A 341 12.00 -33.87 0.20
N THR A 342 10.68 -33.87 0.41
CA THR A 342 9.84 -32.68 0.21
C THR A 342 10.25 -31.54 1.13
N ALA A 343 10.53 -31.83 2.40
CA ALA A 343 11.02 -30.85 3.36
C ALA A 343 12.41 -30.31 2.99
N GLY A 344 13.30 -31.19 2.51
CA GLY A 344 14.63 -30.80 2.02
C GLY A 344 14.57 -29.88 0.80
N VAL A 345 13.73 -30.22 -0.18
CA VAL A 345 13.48 -29.37 -1.37
C VAL A 345 12.88 -28.03 -0.95
N MET A 346 11.88 -28.03 -0.07
CA MET A 346 11.28 -26.80 0.46
C MET A 346 12.30 -25.93 1.19
N ALA A 347 13.21 -26.52 1.98
CA ALA A 347 14.27 -25.81 2.67
C ALA A 347 15.28 -25.17 1.69
N ILE A 348 15.66 -25.89 0.62
CA ILE A 348 16.55 -25.37 -0.42
C ILE A 348 15.88 -24.23 -1.21
N VAL A 349 14.61 -24.38 -1.56
CA VAL A 349 13.83 -23.33 -2.24
C VAL A 349 13.71 -22.09 -1.38
N LYS A 350 13.40 -22.24 -0.08
CA LYS A 350 13.33 -21.13 0.87
C LYS A 350 14.69 -20.45 1.06
N ALA A 351 15.77 -21.22 1.23
CA ALA A 351 17.12 -20.67 1.39
C ALA A 351 17.59 -19.88 0.16
N ASN A 352 17.16 -20.28 -1.03
CA ASN A 352 17.48 -19.61 -2.30
C ASN A 352 16.36 -18.68 -2.79
N GLY A 353 15.38 -18.34 -1.94
CA GLY A 353 14.19 -17.58 -2.35
C GLY A 353 14.51 -16.26 -3.06
N ARG A 354 15.56 -15.57 -2.61
CA ARG A 354 16.06 -14.32 -3.21
C ARG A 354 16.54 -14.42 -4.65
N HIS A 355 16.88 -15.63 -5.13
CA HIS A 355 17.27 -15.90 -6.51
C HIS A 355 16.08 -16.27 -7.40
N PHE A 356 14.98 -16.72 -6.79
CA PHE A 356 13.72 -17.02 -7.49
C PHE A 356 12.84 -15.77 -7.63
N CYS A 357 12.95 -14.82 -6.70
CA CYS A 357 12.25 -13.53 -6.78
C CYS A 357 12.83 -12.63 -7.87
N SER A 358 11.96 -12.03 -8.68
CA SER A 358 12.36 -11.07 -9.73
C SER A 358 12.81 -9.73 -9.12
N ARG A 359 13.63 -8.96 -9.85
CA ARG A 359 14.12 -7.63 -9.41
C ARG A 359 13.97 -6.60 -10.53
N PRO A 360 13.69 -5.32 -10.21
CA PRO A 360 13.74 -4.23 -11.18
C PRO A 360 15.12 -4.17 -11.86
N ARG A 361 15.16 -3.86 -13.15
CA ARG A 361 16.40 -3.94 -13.96
C ARG A 361 16.95 -2.58 -14.40
N LEU A 362 16.15 -1.51 -14.41
CA LEU A 362 16.60 -0.20 -14.87
C LEU A 362 17.30 0.64 -13.79
N CYS A 363 16.91 0.54 -12.53
CA CYS A 363 17.54 1.27 -11.44
C CYS A 363 18.35 0.34 -10.52
N GLY A 364 19.61 0.71 -10.28
CA GLY A 364 20.51 0.01 -9.37
C GLY A 364 19.97 -0.09 -7.95
N LEU A 365 20.46 -1.09 -7.22
CA LEU A 365 20.34 -1.14 -5.76
C LEU A 365 21.34 -0.13 -5.20
N LEU A 366 20.90 0.73 -4.28
CA LEU A 366 21.81 1.48 -3.41
C LEU A 366 22.61 0.50 -2.56
#